data_AF-A0A2T7U2R3-F1
#
_entry.id   AF-A0A2T7U2R3-F1
#
_cell.length_a   1.000
_cell.length_b   1.000
_cell.length_c   1.000
_cell.angle_alpha   90.00
_cell.angle_beta   90.00
_cell.angle_gamma   90.00
#
_symmetry.space_group_name_H-M   'P 1'
#
loop_
_entity.id
_entity.type
_entity.pdbx_description
1 polymer ?
#
loop_
_entity_poly.entity_id
_entity_poly.type
_entity_poly.pdbx_seq_one_letter_code
_entity_poly.pdbx_strand_id
1 'polypeptide(L)'
;MAHLKQNNYKELYRKDCTGSPSIDSMMREVLHRLGDIDAEYEIRLDQVERSCVDQELKSHIRKKIRAAHYERREPYVELLTTLRQRQHRLSFTQ
;
A
#
# COMPACT_ATOMS: atom_id res chain seq x y z
N MET A 1 1.43 19.75 -19.02
CA MET A 1 1.76 18.33 -19.31
C MET A 1 1.73 17.55 -18.01
N ALA A 2 0.62 16.91 -17.67
CA ALA A 2 0.55 15.99 -16.52
C ALA A 2 -0.51 14.92 -16.81
N HIS A 3 -0.15 13.96 -17.66
CA HIS A 3 -0.87 12.69 -17.74
C HIS A 3 -0.49 11.85 -16.52
N LEU A 4 -1.18 12.07 -15.40
CA LEU A 4 -1.17 11.13 -14.28
C LEU A 4 -1.92 9.88 -14.75
N LYS A 5 -1.11 8.86 -15.05
CA LYS A 5 -1.50 7.52 -15.50
C LYS A 5 -2.71 7.02 -14.71
N GLN A 6 -3.71 6.57 -15.46
CA GLN A 6 -4.80 5.74 -14.99
C GLN A 6 -4.26 4.69 -14.01
N ASN A 7 -4.73 4.75 -12.76
CA ASN A 7 -4.60 3.65 -11.82
C ASN A 7 -5.16 2.40 -12.51
N ASN A 8 -4.28 1.46 -12.83
CA ASN A 8 -4.60 0.31 -13.65
C ASN A 8 -5.22 -0.80 -12.79
N TYR A 9 -6.41 -0.53 -12.25
CA TYR A 9 -7.23 -1.53 -11.55
C TYR A 9 -7.73 -2.65 -12.48
N LYS A 10 -7.54 -2.51 -13.81
CA LYS A 10 -8.00 -3.47 -14.83
C LYS A 10 -6.94 -4.51 -15.19
N GLU A 11 -5.65 -4.26 -14.95
CA GLU A 11 -4.59 -5.24 -15.24
C GLU A 11 -4.56 -6.41 -14.25
N LEU A 12 -5.13 -6.25 -13.06
CA LEU A 12 -5.24 -7.32 -12.05
C LEU A 12 -6.25 -8.42 -12.42
N TYR A 13 -7.02 -8.23 -13.48
CA TYR A 13 -7.97 -9.24 -13.97
C TYR A 13 -7.44 -10.12 -15.11
N ARG A 14 -6.23 -9.87 -15.64
CA ARG A 14 -5.77 -10.50 -16.90
C ARG A 14 -4.76 -11.64 -16.73
N LYS A 15 -4.47 -12.14 -15.53
CA LYS A 15 -3.57 -13.28 -15.39
C LYS A 15 -3.97 -14.19 -14.25
N ASP A 16 -5.13 -14.83 -14.44
CA ASP A 16 -5.29 -16.29 -14.41
C ASP A 16 -6.79 -16.63 -14.54
N CYS A 17 -7.15 -17.24 -15.67
CA CYS A 17 -8.49 -17.72 -15.93
C CYS A 17 -8.74 -19.02 -15.15
N THR A 18 -9.30 -18.93 -13.93
CA THR A 18 -10.29 -19.87 -13.38
C THR A 18 -10.80 -19.37 -12.02
N GLY A 19 -11.96 -18.71 -12.00
CA GLY A 19 -12.65 -18.30 -10.78
C GLY A 19 -12.32 -16.87 -10.32
N SER A 20 -13.31 -16.16 -9.81
CA SER A 20 -13.09 -14.91 -9.08
C SER A 20 -12.09 -15.16 -7.94
N PRO A 21 -11.03 -14.35 -7.76
CA PRO A 21 -10.08 -14.55 -6.69
C PRO A 21 -10.79 -14.62 -5.34
N SER A 22 -10.43 -15.61 -4.52
CA SER A 22 -10.96 -15.71 -3.16
C SER A 22 -10.61 -14.45 -2.36
N ILE A 23 -11.42 -14.12 -1.36
CA ILE A 23 -11.16 -12.98 -0.49
C ILE A 23 -9.77 -13.10 0.17
N ASP A 24 -9.34 -14.32 0.51
CA ASP A 24 -8.00 -14.57 1.04
C ASP A 24 -6.88 -14.20 0.05
N SER A 25 -7.06 -14.51 -1.24
CA SER A 25 -6.10 -14.11 -2.28
C SER A 25 -6.04 -12.60 -2.43
N MET A 26 -7.20 -11.92 -2.41
CA MET A 26 -7.25 -10.45 -2.44
C MET A 26 -6.57 -9.84 -1.20
N MET A 27 -6.81 -10.39 -0.01
CA MET A 27 -6.17 -9.92 1.22
C MET A 27 -4.66 -10.10 1.20
N ARG A 28 -4.16 -11.24 0.71
CA ARG A 28 -2.72 -11.49 0.55
C ARG A 28 -2.06 -10.46 -0.37
N GLU A 29 -2.70 -10.14 -1.49
CA GLU A 29 -2.18 -9.12 -2.40
C GLU A 29 -2.14 -7.73 -1.75
N VAL A 30 -3.20 -7.33 -1.05
CA VAL A 30 -3.24 -6.05 -0.33
C VAL A 30 -2.15 -5.99 0.74
N LEU A 31 -1.95 -7.07 1.50
CA LEU A 31 -0.87 -7.17 2.49
C LEU A 31 0.52 -7.08 1.84
N HIS A 32 0.72 -7.71 0.68
CA HIS A 32 1.97 -7.57 -0.08
C HIS A 32 2.23 -6.11 -0.47
N ARG A 33 1.22 -5.41 -1.00
CA ARG A 33 1.34 -3.99 -1.37
C ARG A 33 1.64 -3.10 -0.17
N LEU A 34 1.01 -3.36 0.98
CA LEU A 34 1.34 -2.67 2.23
C LEU A 34 2.80 -2.92 2.63
N GLY A 35 3.28 -4.16 2.51
CA GLY A 35 4.68 -4.52 2.77
C GLY A 35 5.65 -3.79 1.85
N ASP A 36 5.38 -3.69 0.55
CA ASP A 36 6.20 -2.94 -0.40
C ASP A 36 6.30 -1.45 -0.01
N ILE A 37 5.17 -0.84 0.39
CA ILE A 37 5.10 0.56 0.83
C ILE A 37 5.88 0.78 2.12
N ASP A 38 5.72 -0.13 3.09
CA ASP A 38 6.39 -0.06 4.38
C ASP A 38 7.92 -0.23 4.21
N ALA A 39 8.36 -1.15 3.35
CA ALA A 39 9.78 -1.32 3.02
C ALA A 39 10.39 -0.10 2.33
N GLU A 40 9.68 0.49 1.35
CA GLU A 40 10.14 1.70 0.66
C GLU A 40 10.28 2.89 1.63
N TYR A 41 9.36 3.03 2.58
CA TYR A 41 9.42 4.06 3.61
C TYR A 41 10.68 3.92 4.48
N GLU A 42 10.98 2.73 4.99
CA GLU A 42 12.18 2.48 5.79
C GLU A 42 13.48 2.77 5.01
N ILE A 43 13.53 2.34 3.74
CA ILE A 43 14.67 2.65 2.85
C ILE A 43 14.88 4.16 2.71
N ARG A 44 13.80 4.91 2.48
CA ARG A 44 13.90 6.38 2.33
C ARG A 44 14.32 7.06 3.62
N LEU A 45 13.88 6.58 4.79
CA LEU A 45 14.33 7.10 6.07
C LEU A 45 15.82 6.86 6.30
N ASP A 46 16.30 5.64 6.04
CA ASP A 46 17.71 5.28 6.16
C ASP A 46 18.60 6.13 5.23
N GLN A 47 18.15 6.40 4.00
CA GLN A 47 18.84 7.30 3.07
C GLN A 47 18.99 8.72 3.62
N VAL A 48 17.94 9.27 4.24
CA VAL A 48 18.00 10.61 4.86
C VAL A 48 18.96 10.61 6.04
N GLU A 49 18.93 9.56 6.86
CA GLU A 49 19.81 9.45 8.02
C GLU A 49 21.29 9.41 7.60
N ARG A 50 21.60 8.67 6.54
CA ARG A 50 22.97 8.55 5.98
C ARG A 50 23.44 9.75 5.18
N SER A 51 22.55 10.69 4.83
CA SER A 51 22.91 11.86 4.03
C SER A 51 23.74 12.88 4.82
N CYS A 52 24.53 13.70 4.11
CA CYS A 52 25.36 14.75 4.72
C CYS A 52 24.62 16.07 5.00
N VAL A 53 23.29 16.09 4.89
CA VAL A 53 22.50 17.31 5.16
C VAL A 53 22.42 17.60 6.66
N ASP A 54 22.17 18.84 7.04
CA ASP A 54 22.04 19.23 8.44
C ASP A 54 20.81 18.60 9.11
N GLN A 55 20.81 18.56 10.44
CA GLN A 55 19.78 17.86 11.22
C GLN A 55 18.39 18.49 11.12
N GLU A 56 18.30 19.81 10.94
CA GLU A 56 17.01 20.48 10.77
C GLU A 56 16.39 20.11 9.42
N LEU A 57 17.20 20.11 8.36
CA LEU A 57 16.76 19.68 7.05
C LEU A 57 16.41 18.19 7.02
N LYS A 58 17.19 17.31 7.69
CA LYS A 58 16.80 15.90 7.89
C LYS A 58 15.45 15.76 8.56
N SER A 59 15.21 16.53 9.62
CA SER A 59 13.92 16.52 10.33
C SER A 59 12.76 16.92 9.41
N HIS A 60 12.93 17.97 8.61
CA HIS A 60 11.93 18.40 7.64
C HIS A 60 11.65 17.34 6.57
N ILE A 61 12.69 16.73 6.01
CA ILE A 61 12.54 15.69 4.99
C ILE A 61 11.84 14.45 5.58
N ARG A 62 12.22 14.02 6.80
CA ARG A 62 11.56 12.89 7.49
C ARG A 62 10.07 13.12 7.69
N LYS A 63 9.65 14.35 8.06
CA LYS A 63 8.24 14.71 8.18
C LYS A 63 7.49 14.53 6.86
N LYS A 64 8.08 14.98 5.74
CA LYS A 64 7.49 14.81 4.41
C LYS A 64 7.41 13.33 3.99
N ILE A 65 8.46 12.55 4.24
CA ILE A 65 8.47 11.11 3.95
C ILE A 65 7.35 10.41 4.72
N ARG A 66 7.19 10.73 6.01
CA ARG A 66 6.14 10.18 6.86
C ARG A 66 4.73 10.53 6.36
N ALA A 67 4.48 11.79 6.03
CA ALA A 67 3.19 12.21 5.48
C ALA A 67 2.85 11.44 4.20
N ALA A 68 3.79 11.37 3.25
CA ALA A 68 3.60 10.64 2.00
C ALA A 68 3.42 9.13 2.20
N HIS A 69 4.08 8.54 3.21
CA HIS A 69 3.86 7.13 3.56
C HIS A 69 2.44 6.89 4.07
N TYR A 70 1.95 7.71 4.99
CA TYR A 70 0.57 7.61 5.48
C TYR A 70 -0.45 7.73 4.34
N GLU A 71 -0.34 8.76 3.50
CA GLU A 71 -1.23 8.98 2.37
C GLU A 71 -1.23 7.80 1.39
N ARG A 72 -0.06 7.21 1.12
CA ARG A 72 0.04 6.04 0.22
C ARG A 72 -0.52 4.77 0.85
N ARG A 73 -0.40 4.62 2.16
CA ARG A 73 -0.77 3.41 2.89
C ARG A 73 -2.28 3.34 3.15
N GLU A 74 -2.91 4.47 3.44
CA GLU A 74 -4.33 4.59 3.81
C GLU A 74 -5.30 3.81 2.92
N PRO A 75 -5.33 3.97 1.58
CA PRO A 75 -6.33 3.27 0.76
C PRO A 75 -6.23 1.74 0.81
N TYR A 76 -5.03 1.21 1.05
CA TYR A 76 -4.83 -0.24 1.17
C TYR A 76 -5.24 -0.76 2.56
N VAL A 77 -5.10 0.05 3.60
CA VAL A 77 -5.60 -0.26 4.95
C VAL A 77 -7.12 -0.29 4.95
N GLU A 78 -7.76 0.69 4.31
CA GLU A 78 -9.21 0.72 4.14
C GLU A 78 -9.70 -0.51 3.37
N LEU A 79 -9.06 -0.83 2.24
CA LEU A 79 -9.41 -1.99 1.44
C LEU A 79 -9.26 -3.30 2.23
N LEU A 80 -8.18 -3.47 3.00
CA LEU A 80 -7.98 -4.64 3.86
C LEU A 80 -9.10 -4.75 4.90
N THR A 81 -9.54 -3.63 5.47
CA THR A 81 -10.64 -3.57 6.43
C THR A 81 -11.96 -4.01 5.78
N THR A 82 -12.27 -3.51 4.58
CA THR A 82 -13.45 -3.93 3.82
C THR A 82 -13.42 -5.43 3.48
N LEU A 83 -12.28 -5.95 3.05
CA LEU A 83 -12.13 -7.38 2.73
C LEU A 83 -12.35 -8.26 3.96
N ARG A 84 -11.77 -7.88 5.12
CA ARG A 84 -11.99 -8.59 6.39
C ARG A 84 -13.46 -8.59 6.81
N GLN A 85 -14.15 -7.44 6.70
CA GLN A 85 -15.58 -7.37 7.00
C GLN A 85 -16.40 -8.27 6.08
N ARG A 86 -16.06 -8.34 4.79
CA ARG A 86 -16.73 -9.22 3.84
C ARG A 86 -16.48 -10.70 4.16
N GLN A 87 -15.25 -11.08 4.48
CA GLN A 87 -14.92 -12.45 4.90
C GLN A 87 -15.71 -12.85 6.13
N HIS A 88 -15.73 -11.98 7.15
CA HIS A 88 -16.49 -12.19 8.37
C HIS A 88 -17.99 -12.40 8.09
N ARG A 89 -18.61 -11.60 7.21
CA ARG A 89 -20.03 -11.79 6.85
C ARG A 89 -20.29 -13.15 6.19
N LEU A 90 -19.38 -13.58 5.32
CA LEU A 90 -19.51 -14.87 4.62
C LEU A 90 -19.33 -16.06 5.56
N SER A 91 -18.56 -15.93 6.64
CA SER A 91 -18.40 -17.02 7.62
C SER A 91 -19.64 -17.26 8.49
N PHE A 92 -20.59 -16.32 8.58
CA PHE A 92 -21.89 -16.53 9.27
C PHE A 92 -23.01 -17.01 8.35
N THR A 93 -22.76 -17.05 7.03
CA THR A 93 -23.75 -17.50 6.03
C THR A 93 -23.48 -18.93 5.53
N GLN A 94 -22.50 -19.63 6.12
CA GLN A 94 -22.19 -21.04 5.87
C GLN A 94 -22.74 -21.95 6.97
#